data_AF-A0A0D1YDB1-F1
#
_entry.id   AF-A0A0D1YDB1-F1
#
_cell.length_a   1.000
_cell.length_b   1.000
_cell.length_c   1.000
_cell.angle_alpha   90.00
_cell.angle_beta   90.00
_cell.angle_gamma   90.00
#
_symmetry.space_group_name_H-M   'P 1'
#
loop_
_entity.id
_entity.type
_entity.pdbx_description
1 polymer ?
#
loop_
_entity_poly.entity_id
_entity_poly.type
_entity_poly.pdbx_seq_one_letter_code
_entity_poly.pdbx_strand_id
1 'polypeptide(L)'
;MDYGTYAVSCVRAVFAAEPTLVRAATYRPMPNGYDQKCDEAFYAEYEFPNGGVAKITTDLQARGGWWFPSLTANWPRPVDPVPTLRLTLRAKDDGLEGDFQKRSQKTIFFYGYMGPHLYHRIDITTTTELRNPQDGKVVKTNASTERKKVYKWPPGSDRRTGEEFWSTYRYQLEEFVNRVKKRPGSGVWIEPENSMRQMEMIDATYLKAGLPTRPTSKALER
;
A
#
# COMPACT_ATOMS: atom_id res chain seq x y z
N MET A 1 13.76 -0.78 8.08
CA MET A 1 12.63 -0.02 8.71
C MET A 1 12.49 1.42 8.20
N ASP A 2 12.86 1.71 6.94
CA ASP A 2 12.64 3.03 6.34
C ASP A 2 11.28 3.05 5.61
N TYR A 3 11.26 3.06 4.28
CA TYR A 3 10.01 3.07 3.49
C TYR A 3 9.08 1.86 3.71
N GLY A 4 9.63 0.70 4.11
CA GLY A 4 8.86 -0.54 4.25
C GLY A 4 7.74 -0.47 5.30
N THR A 5 7.92 0.32 6.37
CA THR A 5 6.88 0.47 7.40
C THR A 5 5.63 1.15 6.83
N TYR A 6 5.77 2.08 5.89
CA TYR A 6 4.64 2.74 5.26
C TYR A 6 3.86 1.77 4.38
N ALA A 7 4.55 0.88 3.65
CA ALA A 7 3.90 -0.18 2.87
C ALA A 7 3.11 -1.13 3.79
N VAL A 8 3.70 -1.55 4.90
CA VAL A 8 3.04 -2.38 5.93
C VAL A 8 1.80 -1.67 6.51
N SER A 9 1.92 -0.39 6.87
CA SER A 9 0.80 0.39 7.40
C SER A 9 -0.32 0.52 6.38
N CYS A 10 0.00 0.78 5.10
CA CYS A 10 -0.98 0.90 4.04
C CYS A 10 -1.75 -0.40 3.79
N VAL A 11 -1.09 -1.56 3.74
CA VAL A 11 -1.81 -2.82 3.53
C VAL A 11 -2.71 -3.15 4.70
N ARG A 12 -2.27 -2.92 5.95
CA ARG A 12 -3.11 -3.06 7.15
C ARG A 12 -4.34 -2.15 7.09
N ALA A 13 -4.15 -0.90 6.69
CA ALA A 13 -5.24 0.06 6.54
C ALA A 13 -6.25 -0.33 5.44
N VAL A 14 -5.77 -0.84 4.29
CA VAL A 14 -6.62 -1.30 3.19
C VAL A 14 -7.49 -2.49 3.60
N PHE A 15 -6.92 -3.46 4.32
CA PHE A 15 -7.65 -4.63 4.78
C PHE A 15 -8.43 -4.40 6.08
N ALA A 16 -8.15 -3.31 6.80
CA ALA A 16 -8.69 -3.01 8.13
C ALA A 16 -8.55 -4.20 9.10
N ALA A 17 -7.46 -4.95 8.97
CA ALA A 17 -7.18 -6.17 9.72
C ALA A 17 -5.67 -6.41 9.78
N GLU A 18 -5.26 -7.31 10.69
CA GLU A 18 -3.90 -7.85 10.70
C GLU A 18 -3.80 -9.06 9.76
N PRO A 19 -2.62 -9.33 9.18
CA PRO A 19 -2.44 -10.54 8.40
C PRO A 19 -2.57 -11.78 9.28
N THR A 20 -3.18 -12.83 8.75
CA THR A 20 -3.22 -14.16 9.39
C THR A 20 -1.90 -14.91 9.20
N LEU A 21 -1.16 -14.60 8.14
CA LEU A 21 0.08 -15.29 7.79
C LEU A 21 1.03 -14.39 6.98
N VAL A 22 2.31 -14.42 7.33
CA VAL A 22 3.40 -13.99 6.44
C VAL A 22 3.76 -15.16 5.53
N ARG A 23 3.30 -15.13 4.28
CA ARG A 23 3.46 -16.23 3.31
C ARG A 23 4.92 -16.38 2.91
N ALA A 24 5.55 -15.28 2.53
CA ALA A 24 6.94 -15.23 2.10
C ALA A 24 7.56 -13.90 2.54
N ALA A 25 8.84 -13.93 2.86
CA ALA A 25 9.63 -12.72 3.10
C ALA A 25 11.07 -12.98 2.66
N THR A 26 11.64 -12.04 1.91
CA THR A 26 13.02 -12.08 1.41
C THR A 26 13.57 -10.67 1.38
N TYR A 27 14.89 -10.53 1.45
CA TYR A 27 15.54 -9.23 1.46
C TYR A 27 16.84 -9.25 0.66
N ARG A 28 17.29 -8.05 0.28
CA ARG A 28 18.63 -7.79 -0.21
C ARG A 28 19.40 -7.07 0.90
N PRO A 29 20.51 -7.62 1.41
CA PRO A 29 21.30 -6.96 2.45
C PRO A 29 21.93 -5.68 1.90
N MET A 30 22.35 -4.79 2.82
CA MET A 30 23.20 -3.66 2.47
C MET A 30 24.51 -4.11 1.80
N PRO A 31 25.14 -3.28 0.94
CA PRO A 31 26.40 -3.63 0.29
C PRO A 31 27.53 -3.98 1.28
N ASN A 32 28.56 -4.68 0.79
CA ASN A 32 29.74 -5.00 1.59
C ASN A 32 30.36 -3.73 2.20
N GLY A 33 30.73 -3.81 3.48
CA GLY A 33 31.22 -2.66 4.26
C GLY A 33 30.16 -1.99 5.14
N TYR A 34 28.87 -2.35 4.97
CA TYR A 34 27.77 -1.94 5.85
C TYR A 34 27.26 -3.12 6.69
N ASP A 35 26.43 -2.83 7.69
CA ASP A 35 25.78 -3.87 8.51
C ASP A 35 24.87 -4.76 7.64
N GLN A 36 25.27 -6.02 7.48
CA GLN A 36 24.56 -7.02 6.67
C GLN A 36 23.23 -7.48 7.30
N LYS A 37 22.96 -7.08 8.54
CA LYS A 37 21.66 -7.28 9.20
C LYS A 37 20.64 -6.24 8.78
N CYS A 38 21.05 -5.16 8.12
CA CYS A 38 20.16 -4.17 7.54
C CYS A 38 19.80 -4.54 6.09
N ASP A 39 18.54 -4.36 5.74
CA ASP A 39 18.03 -4.54 4.39
C ASP A 39 18.20 -3.25 3.54
N GLU A 40 18.73 -3.40 2.33
CA GLU A 40 18.67 -2.37 1.27
C GLU A 40 17.32 -2.44 0.53
N ALA A 41 16.82 -3.65 0.34
CA ALA A 41 15.52 -3.92 -0.25
C ALA A 41 14.81 -5.06 0.48
N PHE A 42 13.48 -5.00 0.52
CA PHE A 42 12.64 -5.99 1.19
C PHE A 42 11.43 -6.33 0.34
N TYR A 43 11.09 -7.62 0.32
CA TYR A 43 9.93 -8.17 -0.40
C TYR A 43 9.18 -9.09 0.55
N ALA A 44 7.88 -8.88 0.70
CA ALA A 44 7.05 -9.76 1.52
C ALA A 44 5.66 -9.95 0.94
N GLU A 45 5.08 -11.12 1.23
CA GLU A 45 3.72 -11.47 0.89
C GLU A 45 2.95 -11.86 2.14
N TYR A 46 1.73 -11.33 2.25
CA TYR A 46 0.85 -11.49 3.39
C TYR A 46 -0.50 -12.04 2.97
N GLU A 47 -1.11 -12.80 3.85
CA GLU A 47 -2.51 -13.23 3.75
C GLU A 47 -3.34 -12.58 4.85
N PHE A 48 -4.55 -12.14 4.50
CA PHE A 48 -5.49 -11.48 5.41
C PHE A 48 -6.72 -12.34 5.67
N PRO A 49 -7.48 -12.10 6.76
CA PRO A 49 -8.60 -12.94 7.19
C PRO A 49 -9.69 -13.15 6.12
N ASN A 50 -9.85 -12.19 5.20
CA ASN A 50 -10.82 -12.26 4.11
C ASN A 50 -10.32 -13.03 2.86
N GLY A 51 -9.22 -13.77 2.99
CA GLY A 51 -8.51 -14.48 1.91
C GLY A 51 -7.76 -13.56 0.96
N GLY A 52 -7.67 -12.27 1.27
CA GLY A 52 -6.91 -11.29 0.49
C GLY A 52 -5.41 -11.50 0.62
N VAL A 53 -4.68 -11.19 -0.44
CA VAL A 53 -3.22 -11.26 -0.46
C VAL A 53 -2.66 -9.86 -0.67
N ALA A 54 -1.67 -9.48 0.12
CA ALA A 54 -0.89 -8.27 -0.10
C ALA A 54 0.55 -8.62 -0.44
N LYS A 55 1.15 -7.84 -1.33
CA LYS A 55 2.57 -7.90 -1.63
C LYS A 55 3.18 -6.53 -1.40
N ILE A 56 4.27 -6.49 -0.66
CA ILE A 56 5.04 -5.26 -0.47
C ILE A 56 6.39 -5.41 -1.17
N THR A 57 6.87 -4.29 -1.69
CA THR A 57 8.22 -4.18 -2.24
C THR A 57 8.76 -2.83 -1.81
N THR A 58 9.97 -2.84 -1.27
CA THR A 58 10.68 -1.63 -0.89
C THR A 58 12.11 -1.80 -1.30
N ASP A 59 12.65 -0.82 -2.02
CA ASP A 59 14.01 -0.89 -2.55
C ASP A 59 14.62 0.51 -2.52
N LEU A 60 15.59 0.72 -1.63
CA LEU A 60 16.28 2.00 -1.46
C LEU A 60 17.25 2.30 -2.61
N GLN A 61 17.56 1.30 -3.43
CA GLN A 61 18.52 1.40 -4.52
C GLN A 61 17.96 0.80 -5.81
N ALA A 62 16.69 1.08 -6.11
CA ALA A 62 16.04 0.60 -7.32
C ALA A 62 16.78 1.10 -8.57
N ARG A 63 17.43 0.16 -9.28
CA ARG A 63 18.24 0.42 -10.49
C ARG A 63 17.71 -0.33 -11.71
N GLY A 64 18.19 0.07 -12.88
CA GLY A 64 17.91 -0.58 -14.16
C GLY A 64 16.50 -0.33 -14.69
N GLY A 65 16.01 -1.18 -15.61
CA GLY A 65 14.68 -1.01 -16.22
C GLY A 65 14.63 -0.05 -17.41
N TRP A 66 15.79 0.39 -17.88
CA TRP A 66 15.96 1.10 -19.16
C TRP A 66 16.10 0.11 -20.33
N TRP A 67 15.82 0.59 -21.54
CA TRP A 67 15.78 -0.21 -22.77
C TRP A 67 17.14 -0.74 -23.25
N PHE A 68 18.26 -0.32 -22.63
CA PHE A 68 19.62 -0.78 -22.96
C PHE A 68 20.43 -1.24 -21.74
N PRO A 69 20.12 -2.43 -21.17
CA PRO A 69 20.60 -2.85 -19.84
C PRO A 69 22.11 -2.85 -19.66
N SER A 70 22.90 -3.14 -20.70
CA SER A 70 24.37 -3.19 -20.63
C SER A 70 25.02 -1.85 -20.26
N LEU A 71 24.41 -0.72 -20.61
CA LEU A 71 24.91 0.61 -20.26
C LEU A 71 24.24 1.19 -19.01
N THR A 72 22.96 0.83 -18.79
CA THR A 72 22.08 1.52 -17.84
C THR A 72 21.72 0.69 -16.62
N ALA A 73 22.35 -0.47 -16.42
CA ALA A 73 22.07 -1.35 -15.29
C ALA A 73 22.18 -0.63 -13.94
N ASN A 74 23.14 0.29 -13.80
CA ASN A 74 23.39 1.05 -12.57
C ASN A 74 22.63 2.38 -12.50
N TRP A 75 21.87 2.74 -13.53
CA TRP A 75 21.13 3.99 -13.54
C TRP A 75 19.87 3.87 -12.67
N PRO A 76 19.41 4.99 -12.06
CA PRO A 76 18.14 5.01 -11.36
C PRO A 76 17.01 4.52 -12.26
N ARG A 77 16.13 3.70 -11.69
CA ARG A 77 15.01 3.11 -12.44
C ARG A 77 14.00 4.19 -12.85
N PRO A 78 13.56 4.24 -14.12
CA PRO A 78 12.60 5.24 -14.60
C PRO A 78 11.14 4.88 -14.30
N VAL A 79 10.88 3.62 -13.91
CA VAL A 79 9.55 3.08 -13.62
C VAL A 79 9.23 3.26 -12.15
N ASP A 80 8.03 3.77 -11.85
CA ASP A 80 7.51 4.04 -10.49
C ASP A 80 8.37 5.01 -9.66
N PRO A 81 8.62 6.26 -10.12
CA PRO A 81 9.41 7.24 -9.38
C PRO A 81 8.75 7.72 -8.08
N VAL A 82 7.49 7.33 -7.85
CA VAL A 82 6.71 7.66 -6.66
C VAL A 82 6.20 6.38 -6.02
N PRO A 83 6.02 6.33 -4.69
CA PRO A 83 5.40 5.19 -4.03
C PRO A 83 4.01 4.89 -4.61
N THR A 84 3.79 3.65 -5.03
CA THR A 84 2.53 3.20 -5.62
C THR A 84 1.87 2.11 -4.77
N LEU A 85 0.54 2.14 -4.72
CA LEU A 85 -0.28 1.08 -4.15
C LEU A 85 -1.30 0.65 -5.18
N ARG A 86 -1.28 -0.64 -5.53
CA ARG A 86 -2.25 -1.27 -6.44
C ARG A 86 -3.19 -2.17 -5.64
N LEU A 87 -4.47 -1.84 -5.66
CA LEU A 87 -5.54 -2.63 -5.08
C LEU A 87 -6.38 -3.26 -6.19
N THR A 88 -6.47 -4.58 -6.23
CA THR A 88 -7.34 -5.29 -7.17
C THR A 88 -8.49 -5.91 -6.38
N LEU A 89 -9.72 -5.46 -6.63
CA LEU A 89 -10.90 -6.01 -5.97
C LEU A 89 -11.28 -7.36 -6.56
N ARG A 90 -12.01 -8.18 -5.78
CA ARG A 90 -12.62 -9.40 -6.31
C ARG A 90 -13.56 -9.02 -7.47
N ALA A 91 -13.48 -9.79 -8.54
CA ALA A 91 -14.39 -9.62 -9.66
C ALA A 91 -15.82 -9.96 -9.22
N LYS A 92 -16.77 -9.19 -9.72
CA LYS A 92 -18.20 -9.34 -9.49
C LYS A 92 -18.85 -9.82 -10.78
N ASP A 93 -19.71 -10.82 -10.66
CA ASP A 93 -20.56 -11.24 -11.76
C ASP A 93 -21.78 -10.30 -11.81
N ASP A 94 -21.93 -9.60 -12.94
CA ASP A 94 -22.98 -8.60 -13.14
C ASP A 94 -24.19 -9.17 -13.88
N GLY A 95 -24.24 -10.50 -14.05
CA GLY A 95 -25.33 -11.22 -14.72
C GLY A 95 -25.09 -11.41 -16.22
N LEU A 96 -26.18 -11.48 -16.99
CA LEU A 96 -26.15 -11.67 -18.44
C LEU A 96 -26.35 -10.33 -19.15
N GLU A 97 -25.53 -10.08 -20.17
CA GLU A 97 -25.71 -8.98 -21.13
C GLU A 97 -25.92 -9.63 -22.51
N GLY A 98 -27.20 -9.82 -22.86
CA GLY A 98 -27.59 -10.67 -24.00
C GLY A 98 -27.26 -12.14 -23.71
N ASP A 99 -26.60 -12.81 -24.66
CA ASP A 99 -26.17 -14.21 -24.54
C ASP A 99 -24.83 -14.38 -23.79
N PHE A 100 -24.20 -13.29 -23.33
CA PHE A 100 -22.88 -13.32 -22.71
C PHE A 100 -22.94 -13.03 -21.20
N GLN A 101 -22.14 -13.75 -20.43
CA GLN A 101 -21.95 -13.49 -19.01
C GLN A 101 -21.06 -12.27 -18.81
N LYS A 102 -21.55 -11.27 -18.09
CA LYS A 102 -20.84 -10.04 -17.77
C LYS A 102 -20.15 -10.16 -16.42
N ARG A 103 -18.86 -9.87 -16.40
CA ARG A 103 -18.05 -9.83 -15.18
C ARG A 103 -17.30 -8.52 -15.11
N SER A 104 -17.40 -7.80 -13.99
CA SER A 104 -16.61 -6.59 -13.76
C SER A 104 -15.58 -6.78 -12.67
N GLN A 105 -14.43 -6.13 -12.82
CA GLN A 105 -13.39 -6.06 -11.82
C GLN A 105 -12.86 -4.64 -11.74
N LYS A 106 -12.63 -4.16 -10.51
CA LYS A 106 -12.04 -2.85 -10.27
C LYS A 106 -10.61 -2.98 -9.80
N THR A 107 -9.73 -2.21 -10.42
CA THR A 107 -8.35 -2.01 -9.96
C THR A 107 -8.18 -0.53 -9.62
N ILE A 108 -7.69 -0.26 -8.41
CA ILE A 108 -7.45 1.09 -7.91
C ILE A 108 -5.94 1.26 -7.75
N PHE A 109 -5.39 2.30 -8.37
CA PHE A 109 -4.00 2.70 -8.23
C PHE A 109 -3.91 4.00 -7.43
N PHE A 110 -3.13 4.00 -6.37
CA PHE A 110 -2.74 5.21 -5.65
C PHE A 110 -1.30 5.54 -6.01
N TYR A 111 -1.08 6.70 -6.62
CA TYR A 111 0.24 7.24 -6.92
C TYR A 111 0.62 8.29 -5.88
N GLY A 112 1.85 8.22 -5.36
CA GLY A 112 2.39 9.22 -4.43
C GLY A 112 1.75 9.19 -3.05
N TYR A 113 1.22 8.04 -2.60
CA TYR A 113 0.44 7.97 -1.36
C TYR A 113 1.22 8.34 -0.08
N MET A 114 2.55 8.26 -0.10
CA MET A 114 3.40 8.66 1.03
C MET A 114 3.64 10.17 1.13
N GLY A 115 3.60 10.88 -0.01
CA GLY A 115 3.86 12.31 -0.12
C GLY A 115 2.78 13.05 -0.92
N PRO A 116 1.49 12.90 -0.60
CA PRO A 116 0.41 13.33 -1.49
C PRO A 116 0.27 14.85 -1.63
N HIS A 117 0.95 15.61 -0.76
CA HIS A 117 1.04 17.07 -0.80
C HIS A 117 2.01 17.59 -1.88
N LEU A 118 2.95 16.76 -2.35
CA LEU A 118 3.77 17.07 -3.52
C LEU A 118 3.02 16.71 -4.80
N TYR A 119 2.52 15.48 -4.85
CA TYR A 119 1.71 14.96 -5.94
C TYR A 119 0.99 13.69 -5.49
N HIS A 120 -0.29 13.58 -5.82
CA HIS A 120 -0.97 12.29 -5.82
C HIS A 120 -1.98 12.19 -6.97
N ARG A 121 -2.31 10.94 -7.30
CA ARG A 121 -3.38 10.59 -8.24
C ARG A 121 -3.98 9.25 -7.85
N ILE A 122 -5.29 9.14 -7.93
CA ILE A 122 -6.01 7.88 -7.75
C ILE A 122 -6.62 7.51 -9.10
N ASP A 123 -6.20 6.40 -9.68
CA ASP A 123 -6.80 5.88 -10.90
C ASP A 123 -7.68 4.69 -10.55
N ILE A 124 -8.96 4.75 -10.92
CA ILE A 124 -9.94 3.68 -10.72
C ILE A 124 -10.24 3.11 -12.10
N THR A 125 -9.66 1.95 -12.39
CA THR A 125 -9.90 1.21 -13.64
C THR A 125 -10.97 0.16 -13.41
N THR A 126 -12.11 0.30 -14.08
CA THR A 126 -13.16 -0.72 -14.14
C THR A 126 -13.00 -1.51 -15.43
N THR A 127 -12.68 -2.80 -15.30
CA THR A 127 -12.58 -3.74 -16.42
C THR A 127 -13.84 -4.59 -16.45
N THR A 128 -14.51 -4.62 -17.59
CA THR A 128 -15.72 -5.40 -17.84
C THR A 128 -15.40 -6.43 -18.92
N GLU A 129 -15.52 -7.70 -18.58
CA GLU A 129 -15.35 -8.83 -19.48
C GLU A 129 -16.72 -9.42 -19.82
N LEU A 130 -16.97 -9.64 -21.10
CA LEU A 130 -18.07 -10.46 -21.61
C LEU A 130 -17.52 -11.84 -21.93
N ARG A 131 -18.08 -12.87 -21.31
CA ARG A 131 -17.66 -14.26 -21.44
C ARG A 131 -18.75 -15.08 -22.09
N ASN A 132 -18.38 -16.01 -22.95
CA ASN A 132 -19.32 -17.00 -23.48
C ASN A 132 -19.70 -17.97 -22.34
N PRO A 133 -20.99 -18.17 -22.01
CA PRO A 133 -21.41 -19.08 -20.95
C PRO A 133 -21.03 -20.53 -21.20
N GLN A 134 -20.86 -20.96 -22.46
CA GLN A 134 -20.58 -22.35 -22.81
C GLN A 134 -19.10 -22.72 -22.64
N ASP A 135 -18.19 -21.82 -23.04
CA ASP A 135 -16.74 -22.10 -23.07
C ASP A 135 -15.95 -21.33 -21.99
N GLY A 136 -16.59 -20.38 -21.30
CA GLY A 136 -15.95 -19.47 -20.36
C GLY A 136 -14.95 -18.49 -21.00
N LYS A 137 -14.76 -18.54 -22.32
CA LYS A 137 -13.84 -17.67 -23.07
C LYS A 137 -14.30 -16.22 -23.06
N VAL A 138 -13.36 -15.31 -22.84
CA VAL A 138 -13.58 -13.87 -22.90
C VAL A 138 -13.74 -13.46 -24.37
N VAL A 139 -14.92 -12.96 -24.71
CA VAL A 139 -15.29 -12.51 -26.06
C VAL A 139 -14.94 -11.04 -26.25
N LYS A 140 -15.11 -10.23 -25.19
CA LYS A 140 -14.83 -8.80 -25.23
C LYS A 140 -14.38 -8.31 -23.87
N THR A 141 -13.36 -7.47 -23.86
CA THR A 141 -12.90 -6.76 -22.67
C THR A 141 -12.96 -5.28 -22.91
N ASN A 142 -13.69 -4.56 -22.05
CA ASN A 142 -13.74 -3.11 -22.04
C ASN A 142 -13.10 -2.62 -20.74
N ALA A 143 -12.26 -1.60 -20.81
CA ALA A 143 -11.70 -0.95 -19.62
C ALA A 143 -12.01 0.54 -19.64
N SER A 144 -12.53 1.09 -18.55
CA SER A 144 -12.65 2.52 -18.34
C SER A 144 -11.83 2.93 -17.12
N THR A 145 -11.13 4.06 -17.22
CA THR A 145 -10.31 4.59 -16.11
C THR A 145 -10.80 5.97 -15.72
N GLU A 146 -11.27 6.09 -14.48
CA GLU A 146 -11.60 7.35 -13.84
C GLU A 146 -10.39 7.83 -13.03
N ARG A 147 -10.00 9.10 -13.19
CA ARG A 147 -8.88 9.69 -12.44
C ARG A 147 -9.42 10.65 -11.40
N LYS A 148 -9.01 10.48 -10.15
CA LYS A 148 -9.39 11.33 -9.02
C LYS A 148 -8.17 11.96 -8.38
N LYS A 149 -8.34 13.21 -7.97
CA LYS A 149 -7.48 13.91 -7.01
C LYS A 149 -8.37 14.33 -5.86
N VAL A 150 -8.09 13.87 -4.66
CA VAL A 150 -8.96 14.08 -3.49
C VAL A 150 -8.11 14.68 -2.38
N TYR A 151 -8.13 16.01 -2.30
CA TYR A 151 -7.50 16.78 -1.23
C TYR A 151 -8.50 17.29 -0.19
N LYS A 152 -9.80 17.26 -0.52
CA LYS A 152 -10.87 17.84 0.28
C LYS A 152 -11.93 16.80 0.60
N TRP A 153 -12.49 16.92 1.78
CA TRP A 153 -13.70 16.19 2.14
C TRP A 153 -14.89 16.72 1.34
N PRO A 154 -15.90 15.88 1.04
CA PRO A 154 -17.10 16.32 0.35
C PRO A 154 -17.80 17.49 1.07
N PRO A 155 -18.41 18.45 0.34
CA PRO A 155 -19.23 19.49 0.95
C PRO A 155 -20.32 18.89 1.83
N GLY A 156 -20.48 19.41 3.05
CA GLY A 156 -21.49 18.91 4.00
C GLY A 156 -21.01 17.79 4.94
N SER A 157 -19.75 17.34 4.84
CA SER A 157 -19.19 16.49 5.90
C SER A 157 -18.90 17.32 7.16
N ASP A 158 -19.27 16.83 8.34
CA ASP A 158 -18.91 17.43 9.65
C ASP A 158 -17.39 17.41 9.94
N ARG A 159 -16.61 16.80 9.05
CA ARG A 159 -15.16 16.54 9.16
C ARG A 159 -14.31 17.67 8.59
N ARG A 160 -14.65 18.93 8.92
CA ARG A 160 -13.92 20.10 8.42
C ARG A 160 -12.63 20.33 9.20
N THR A 161 -11.49 19.96 8.62
CA THR A 161 -10.20 20.63 8.81
C THR A 161 -9.24 20.14 7.73
N GLY A 162 -8.98 20.94 6.70
CA GLY A 162 -8.07 20.53 5.62
C GLY A 162 -8.05 21.49 4.44
N GLU A 163 -6.85 21.96 4.07
CA GLU A 163 -6.63 22.72 2.83
C GLU A 163 -5.85 21.88 1.82
N GLU A 164 -6.02 22.19 0.54
CA GLU A 164 -5.38 21.43 -0.54
C GLU A 164 -3.85 21.41 -0.47
N PHE A 165 -3.26 22.47 0.11
CA PHE A 165 -1.82 22.62 0.29
C PHE A 165 -1.31 22.05 1.61
N TRP A 166 -2.17 21.48 2.47
CA TRP A 166 -1.72 20.91 3.73
C TRP A 166 -0.92 19.64 3.51
N SER A 167 0.24 19.56 4.18
CA SER A 167 1.00 18.32 4.25
C SER A 167 0.26 17.27 5.06
N THR A 168 0.53 15.99 4.79
CA THR A 168 0.01 14.87 5.60
C THR A 168 0.39 15.03 7.09
N TYR A 169 1.58 15.54 7.37
CA TYR A 169 2.00 15.89 8.73
C TYR A 169 1.13 16.96 9.37
N ARG A 170 0.68 17.99 8.62
CA ARG A 170 -0.24 18.99 9.15
C ARG A 170 -1.57 18.34 9.57
N TYR A 171 -2.13 17.45 8.73
CA TYR A 171 -3.33 16.71 9.08
C TYR A 171 -3.15 15.86 10.35
N GLN A 172 -2.03 15.14 10.48
CA GLN A 172 -1.73 14.34 11.67
C GLN A 172 -1.64 15.19 12.95
N LEU A 173 -1.01 16.36 12.87
CA LEU A 173 -0.91 17.28 14.00
C LEU A 173 -2.26 17.90 14.38
N GLU A 174 -3.12 18.19 13.41
CA GLU A 174 -4.49 18.66 13.67
C GLU A 174 -5.32 17.58 14.36
N GLU A 175 -5.20 16.31 13.94
CA GLU A 175 -5.84 15.20 14.64
C GLU A 175 -5.34 15.06 16.09
N PHE A 176 -4.03 15.24 16.30
CA PHE A 176 -3.47 15.25 17.66
C PHE A 176 -4.06 16.37 18.52
N VAL A 177 -4.12 17.59 17.99
CA VAL A 177 -4.72 18.74 18.67
C VAL A 177 -6.21 18.50 18.95
N ASN A 178 -6.95 17.94 17.99
CA ASN A 178 -8.36 17.59 18.16
C ASN A 178 -8.55 16.57 19.27
N ARG A 179 -7.70 15.53 19.35
CA ARG A 179 -7.75 14.52 20.41
C ARG A 179 -7.48 15.10 21.79
N VAL A 180 -6.44 15.93 21.94
CA VAL A 180 -6.10 16.60 23.21
C VAL A 180 -7.22 17.54 23.66
N LYS A 181 -7.79 18.31 22.73
CA LYS A 181 -8.85 19.29 23.01
C LYS A 181 -10.26 18.68 23.02
N LYS A 182 -10.39 17.36 22.87
CA LYS A 182 -11.68 16.62 22.82
C LYS A 182 -12.64 17.16 21.74
N ARG A 183 -12.10 17.53 20.58
CA ARG A 183 -12.86 18.02 19.43
C ARG A 183 -13.20 16.85 18.48
N PRO A 184 -14.27 16.98 17.67
CA PRO A 184 -14.50 16.04 16.58
C PRO A 184 -13.34 16.12 15.57
N GLY A 185 -12.54 15.06 15.47
CA GLY A 185 -11.50 14.91 14.46
C GLY A 185 -12.06 14.39 13.13
N SER A 186 -11.18 14.06 12.18
CA SER A 186 -11.56 13.48 10.87
C SER A 186 -12.09 12.03 10.96
N GLY A 187 -11.94 11.40 12.13
CA GLY A 187 -12.23 9.98 12.35
C GLY A 187 -11.08 9.05 11.94
N VAL A 188 -9.94 9.61 11.53
CA VAL A 188 -8.71 8.86 11.27
C VAL A 188 -7.72 9.13 12.40
N TRP A 189 -7.67 8.20 13.37
CA TRP A 189 -6.75 8.28 14.50
C TRP A 189 -5.97 6.97 14.63
N ILE A 190 -4.68 7.09 14.96
CA ILE A 190 -3.80 5.95 15.17
C ILE A 190 -3.73 5.68 16.67
N GLU A 191 -4.48 4.67 17.14
CA GLU A 191 -4.41 4.23 18.53
C GLU A 191 -3.06 3.57 18.85
N PRO A 192 -2.60 3.59 20.12
CA PRO A 192 -1.35 2.96 20.54
C PRO A 192 -1.21 1.49 20.11
N GLU A 193 -2.32 0.75 20.12
CA GLU A 193 -2.37 -0.65 19.71
C GLU A 193 -2.03 -0.83 18.23
N ASN A 194 -2.32 0.17 17.38
CA ASN A 194 -1.93 0.12 15.98
C ASN A 194 -0.41 0.18 15.80
N SER A 195 0.28 0.94 16.65
CA SER A 195 1.75 1.01 16.66
C SER A 195 2.37 -0.29 17.16
N MET A 196 1.79 -0.92 18.18
CA MET A 196 2.25 -2.22 18.66
C MET A 196 2.09 -3.29 17.58
N ARG A 197 0.89 -3.42 16.99
CA ARG A 197 0.61 -4.37 15.91
C ARG A 197 1.44 -4.12 14.65
N GLN A 198 1.74 -2.85 14.35
CA GLN A 198 2.66 -2.49 13.28
C GLN A 198 4.04 -3.11 13.51
N MET A 199 4.57 -2.99 14.73
CA MET A 199 5.87 -3.54 15.08
C MET A 199 5.85 -5.07 15.13
N GLU A 200 4.80 -5.68 15.67
CA GLU A 200 4.61 -7.14 15.67
C GLU A 200 4.62 -7.70 14.24
N MET A 201 3.92 -7.05 13.30
CA MET A 201 3.91 -7.46 11.90
C MET A 201 5.29 -7.30 11.23
N ILE A 202 6.03 -6.23 11.54
CA ILE A 202 7.39 -6.02 11.04
C ILE A 202 8.33 -7.11 11.57
N ASP A 203 8.29 -7.38 12.88
CA ASP A 203 9.12 -8.41 13.51
C ASP A 203 8.80 -9.80 12.95
N ALA A 204 7.52 -10.15 12.80
CA ALA A 204 7.11 -11.40 12.16
C ALA A 204 7.60 -11.50 10.70
N THR A 205 7.62 -10.38 9.98
CA THR A 205 8.15 -10.32 8.61
C THR A 205 9.67 -10.54 8.58
N TYR A 206 10.41 -9.92 9.50
CA TYR A 206 11.87 -10.08 9.60
C TYR A 206 12.24 -11.52 9.99
N LEU A 207 11.55 -12.09 10.99
CA LEU A 207 11.72 -13.48 11.38
C LEU A 207 11.46 -14.43 10.21
N LYS A 208 10.41 -14.18 9.41
CA LYS A 208 10.10 -14.97 8.22
C LYS A 208 11.22 -14.92 7.16
N ALA A 209 11.95 -13.81 7.08
CA ALA A 209 13.10 -13.63 6.19
C ALA A 209 14.42 -14.16 6.78
N GLY A 210 14.41 -14.70 8.01
CA GLY A 210 15.61 -15.18 8.72
C GLY A 210 16.44 -14.05 9.35
N LEU A 211 15.89 -12.85 9.47
CA LEU A 211 16.54 -11.72 10.12
C LEU A 211 16.23 -11.70 11.63
N PRO A 212 17.15 -11.16 12.45
CA PRO A 212 16.89 -10.97 13.88
C PRO A 212 15.85 -9.88 14.10
N THR A 213 15.06 -10.02 15.18
CA THR A 213 14.22 -8.92 15.67
C THR A 213 15.08 -7.80 16.26
N ARG A 214 14.50 -6.61 16.33
CA ARG A 214 15.19 -5.48 16.98
C ARG A 214 15.35 -5.79 18.48
N PRO A 215 16.52 -5.54 19.08
CA PRO A 215 16.69 -5.73 20.52
C PRO A 215 15.72 -4.86 21.31
N THR A 216 15.02 -5.48 22.26
CA THR A 216 14.23 -4.75 23.27
C THR A 216 15.18 -3.96 24.16
N SER A 217 14.88 -2.68 24.37
CA SER A 217 15.67 -1.85 25.29
C SER A 217 15.46 -2.32 26.73
N LYS A 218 16.55 -2.63 27.42
CA LYS A 218 16.54 -2.97 28.86
C LYS A 218 16.53 -1.75 29.78
N ALA A 219 16.50 -0.53 29.24
CA ALA A 219 16.59 0.70 30.04
C ALA A 219 15.43 0.90 31.03
N LEU A 220 14.32 0.17 30.83
CA LEU A 220 13.12 0.22 31.68
C LEU A 220 12.94 -1.06 32.52
N GLU A 221 13.83 -2.05 32.39
CA GLU A 221 13.88 -3.22 33.27
C GLU A 221 14.57 -2.79 34.57
N ARG A 222 13.77 -2.32 35.54
CA ARG A 222 14.21 -2.07 36.92
C ARG A 222 13.85 -3.25 37.80
#